data_AF-A0A1Q7AAM3-F1
#
_entry.id   AF-A0A1Q7AAM3-F1
#
_cell.length_a   1.000
_cell.length_b   1.000
_cell.length_c   1.000
_cell.angle_alpha   90.00
_cell.angle_beta   90.00
_cell.angle_gamma   90.00
#
_symmetry.space_group_name_H-M   'P 1'
#
loop_
_entity.id
_entity.type
_entity.pdbx_description
1 polymer ?
#
loop_
_entity_poly.entity_id
_entity_poly.type
_entity_poly.pdbx_seq_one_letter_code
_entity_poly.pdbx_strand_id
1 'polypeptide(L)'
;MDVATAEHLVEKKRARGKTTTRYPDDPEMRDVYEEELRRLRLRAVLLDEAQHLITSGDGKQPKDQLNWIKSMAIETGVLHVLIGTYDLLPFCNLDGQMARRGSEFHFARYHMEDENDCQAFRNAFSSLLKQIPLQVDHDTLIQRWWYFFEGSIGCIGILKQWLVRSLYRALREESPELTRAHLEQSVLPDAKWERMRADARSGEAEFQYADGQNSYLSELANMPTFTSKQPDPAPPSTPPTADQKTRKPKGHIGEPSPYRDQVGTVQQEGEATHCSFSGPIKLEAARWLESKVQEVQCSTCGSVSKAKLKEQSVVISPHPPRKSRPVRNVTRWMEQESDWVLVQKKE
;
A
#
# COMPACT_ATOMS: atom_id res chain seq x y z
N MET A 1 -8.49 -36.26 26.77
CA MET A 1 -9.26 -35.01 26.95
C MET A 1 -9.99 -34.79 25.64
N ASP A 2 -11.30 -34.99 25.71
CA ASP A 2 -12.15 -35.43 24.60
C ASP A 2 -12.47 -34.35 23.57
N VAL A 3 -12.48 -34.79 22.31
CA VAL A 3 -12.88 -34.07 21.09
C VAL A 3 -14.41 -33.91 20.99
N ALA A 4 -15.17 -34.35 22.01
CA ALA A 4 -16.63 -34.45 21.95
C ALA A 4 -17.40 -33.19 22.41
N THR A 5 -16.73 -32.13 22.89
CA THR A 5 -17.41 -30.93 23.41
C THR A 5 -17.65 -29.81 22.39
N ALA A 6 -17.22 -29.96 21.14
CA ALA A 6 -17.38 -28.93 20.10
C ALA A 6 -18.63 -29.11 19.21
N GLU A 7 -19.28 -30.27 19.22
CA GLU A 7 -20.40 -30.57 18.31
C GLU A 7 -21.77 -30.11 18.84
N HIS A 8 -21.88 -29.77 20.12
CA HIS A 8 -23.17 -29.52 20.76
C HIS A 8 -23.75 -28.10 20.61
N LEU A 9 -23.07 -27.20 19.88
CA LEU A 9 -23.52 -25.81 19.67
C LEU A 9 -24.15 -25.52 18.29
N VAL A 10 -24.17 -26.47 17.36
CA VAL A 10 -24.59 -26.20 15.96
C VAL A 10 -26.01 -26.67 15.61
N GLU A 11 -26.68 -27.46 16.44
CA GLU A 11 -28.03 -27.95 16.12
C GLU A 11 -29.11 -27.39 17.04
N LYS A 12 -29.69 -26.24 16.63
CA LYS A 12 -31.12 -25.97 16.90
C LYS A 12 -31.74 -25.00 15.89
N LYS A 13 -32.61 -25.59 15.05
CA LYS A 13 -33.74 -25.02 14.29
C LYS A 13 -33.42 -24.19 13.03
N ARG A 14 -33.27 -24.89 11.90
CA ARG A 14 -33.65 -24.36 10.58
C ARG A 14 -35.17 -24.23 10.49
N ALA A 15 -35.69 -23.03 10.74
CA ALA A 15 -36.99 -22.62 10.21
C ALA A 15 -36.80 -22.21 8.74
N ARG A 16 -37.62 -22.79 7.86
CA ARG A 16 -37.58 -22.60 6.41
C ARG A 16 -38.21 -21.23 6.07
N GLY A 17 -37.48 -20.15 6.34
CA GLY A 17 -37.75 -18.80 5.86
C GLY A 17 -36.69 -18.41 4.85
N LYS A 18 -37.06 -17.66 3.80
CA LYS A 18 -36.13 -17.11 2.80
C LYS A 18 -34.94 -16.45 3.53
N THR A 19 -33.78 -17.09 3.50
CA THR A 19 -32.56 -16.56 4.09
C THR A 19 -32.09 -15.39 3.23
N THR A 20 -32.60 -14.19 3.52
CA THR A 20 -31.85 -12.97 3.26
C THR A 20 -30.55 -13.12 4.02
N THR A 21 -29.47 -13.33 3.27
CA THR A 21 -28.09 -13.31 3.71
C THR A 21 -27.86 -12.07 4.58
N ARG A 22 -27.92 -12.25 5.91
CA ARG A 22 -27.60 -11.22 6.90
C ARG A 22 -26.07 -11.10 6.92
N TYR A 23 -25.55 -10.17 6.13
CA TYR A 23 -24.15 -9.72 6.08
C TYR A 23 -24.02 -8.38 6.85
N PRO A 24 -22.82 -7.81 7.07
CA PRO A 24 -21.85 -8.03 8.14
C PRO A 24 -21.59 -6.74 8.94
N ASP A 25 -22.64 -5.98 9.26
CA ASP A 25 -22.62 -4.85 10.20
C ASP A 25 -23.74 -5.02 11.25
N ASP A 26 -23.97 -6.26 11.67
CA ASP A 26 -24.82 -6.52 12.82
C ASP A 26 -24.01 -6.15 14.08
N PRO A 27 -24.36 -5.07 14.81
CA PRO A 27 -23.62 -4.64 15.98
C PRO A 27 -23.53 -5.76 17.02
N GLU A 28 -24.56 -6.61 17.11
CA GLU A 28 -24.59 -7.75 18.01
C GLU A 28 -23.49 -8.77 17.69
N MET A 29 -23.24 -9.05 16.42
CA MET A 29 -22.18 -9.98 16.00
C MET A 29 -20.79 -9.41 16.26
N ARG A 30 -20.64 -8.09 16.14
CA ARG A 30 -19.40 -7.41 16.45
C ARG A 30 -19.11 -7.44 17.95
N ASP A 31 -20.09 -7.12 18.78
CA ASP A 31 -19.95 -7.12 20.24
C ASP A 31 -19.58 -8.52 20.75
N VAL A 32 -20.26 -9.55 20.23
CA VAL A 32 -19.93 -10.95 20.55
C VAL A 32 -18.49 -11.27 20.13
N TYR A 33 -18.07 -10.87 18.93
CA TYR A 33 -16.69 -11.10 18.49
C TYR A 33 -15.67 -10.40 19.38
N GLU A 34 -15.88 -9.13 19.72
CA GLU A 34 -15.02 -8.37 20.63
C GLU A 34 -14.94 -9.01 22.02
N GLU A 35 -16.07 -9.46 22.56
CA GLU A 35 -16.12 -10.12 23.86
C GLU A 35 -15.39 -11.46 23.85
N GLU A 36 -15.53 -12.25 22.79
CA GLU A 36 -14.78 -13.50 22.62
C GLU A 36 -13.27 -13.25 22.51
N LEU A 37 -12.84 -12.25 21.74
CA LEU A 37 -11.42 -11.89 21.64
C LEU A 37 -10.83 -11.55 23.03
N ARG A 38 -11.56 -10.77 23.83
CA ARG A 38 -11.17 -10.41 25.21
C ARG A 38 -11.21 -11.61 26.16
N ARG A 39 -12.27 -12.41 26.10
CA ARG A 39 -12.47 -13.60 26.95
C ARG A 39 -11.36 -14.63 26.72
N LEU A 40 -11.00 -14.86 25.46
CA LEU A 40 -9.93 -15.78 25.06
C LEU A 40 -8.52 -15.17 25.24
N ARG A 41 -8.43 -13.88 25.58
CA ARG A 41 -7.17 -13.13 25.77
C ARG A 41 -6.23 -13.26 24.57
N LEU A 42 -6.81 -13.18 23.37
CA LEU A 42 -6.03 -13.29 22.15
C LEU A 42 -5.10 -12.08 22.03
N ARG A 43 -3.88 -12.33 21.56
CA ARG A 43 -2.89 -11.27 21.29
C ARG A 43 -2.83 -10.91 19.82
N ALA A 44 -3.16 -11.86 18.96
CA ALA A 44 -3.17 -11.67 17.53
C ALA A 44 -4.26 -12.48 16.84
N VAL A 45 -4.72 -11.98 15.69
CA VAL A 45 -5.59 -12.66 14.73
C VAL A 45 -4.86 -12.65 13.39
N LEU A 46 -4.71 -13.83 12.78
CA LEU A 46 -4.07 -14.00 11.48
C LEU A 46 -5.15 -14.23 10.43
N LEU A 47 -5.14 -13.41 9.39
CA LEU A 47 -6.05 -13.51 8.25
C LEU A 47 -5.22 -13.89 7.03
N ASP A 48 -5.33 -15.15 6.62
CA ASP A 48 -4.70 -15.66 5.40
C ASP A 48 -5.56 -15.35 4.17
N GLU A 49 -4.92 -15.24 3.01
CA GLU A 49 -5.53 -14.82 1.75
C GLU A 49 -6.34 -13.50 1.86
N ALA A 50 -5.81 -12.56 2.63
CA ALA A 50 -6.47 -11.30 2.98
C ALA A 50 -6.79 -10.42 1.74
N GLN A 51 -6.19 -10.68 0.58
CA GLN A 51 -6.56 -10.00 -0.67
C GLN A 51 -8.03 -10.24 -1.07
N HIS A 52 -8.68 -11.29 -0.56
CA HIS A 52 -10.12 -11.52 -0.75
C HIS A 52 -11.01 -10.47 -0.09
N LEU A 53 -10.48 -9.75 0.90
CA LEU A 53 -11.17 -8.59 1.50
C LEU A 53 -11.36 -7.46 0.46
N ILE A 54 -10.45 -7.34 -0.50
CA ILE A 54 -10.50 -6.31 -1.55
C ILE A 54 -11.55 -6.66 -2.60
N THR A 55 -11.67 -7.96 -2.94
CA THR A 55 -12.48 -8.45 -4.06
C THR A 55 -13.88 -8.88 -3.65
N SER A 56 -14.29 -8.64 -2.40
CA SER A 56 -15.61 -9.02 -1.90
C SER A 56 -16.72 -8.44 -2.78
N GLY A 57 -17.37 -9.30 -3.57
CA GLY A 57 -18.35 -8.95 -4.62
C GLY A 57 -19.68 -8.35 -4.14
N ASP A 58 -19.73 -7.86 -2.92
CA ASP A 58 -20.94 -7.41 -2.22
C ASP A 58 -21.13 -5.88 -2.26
N GLY A 59 -20.38 -5.18 -3.14
CA GLY A 59 -20.48 -3.73 -3.32
C GLY A 59 -19.92 -2.88 -2.17
N LYS A 60 -19.44 -3.50 -1.08
CA LYS A 60 -18.71 -2.82 -0.02
C LYS A 60 -17.34 -2.36 -0.53
N GLN A 61 -16.98 -1.11 -0.24
CA GLN A 61 -15.68 -0.61 -0.66
C GLN A 61 -14.60 -1.29 0.20
N PRO A 62 -13.46 -1.71 -0.37
CA PRO A 62 -12.33 -2.27 0.38
C PRO A 62 -11.93 -1.42 1.60
N LYS A 63 -12.10 -0.11 1.49
CA LYS A 63 -11.89 0.87 2.56
C LYS A 63 -12.77 0.63 3.80
N ASP A 64 -14.00 0.17 3.64
CA ASP A 64 -14.93 -0.04 4.76
C ASP A 64 -14.51 -1.26 5.60
N GLN A 65 -14.13 -2.35 4.93
CA GLN A 65 -13.60 -3.54 5.60
C GLN A 65 -12.34 -3.22 6.39
N LEU A 66 -11.50 -2.37 5.80
CA LEU A 66 -10.27 -1.95 6.40
C LEU A 66 -10.47 -1.04 7.63
N ASN A 67 -11.42 -0.11 7.54
CA ASN A 67 -11.85 0.68 8.70
C ASN A 67 -12.43 -0.19 9.81
N TRP A 68 -13.14 -1.27 9.46
CA TRP A 68 -13.65 -2.23 10.43
C TRP A 68 -12.52 -2.93 11.17
N ILE A 69 -11.53 -3.48 10.45
CA ILE A 69 -10.35 -4.14 11.06
C ILE A 69 -9.59 -3.17 11.96
N LYS A 70 -9.41 -1.92 11.50
CA LYS A 70 -8.77 -0.86 12.30
C LYS A 70 -9.51 -0.61 13.60
N SER A 71 -10.83 -0.42 13.52
CA SER A 71 -11.65 -0.17 14.70
C SER A 71 -11.59 -1.36 15.65
N MET A 72 -11.65 -2.58 15.13
CA MET A 72 -11.51 -3.82 15.91
C MET A 72 -10.17 -3.90 16.65
N ALA A 73 -9.07 -3.63 15.97
CA ALA A 73 -7.74 -3.65 16.58
C ALA A 73 -7.59 -2.60 17.68
N ILE A 74 -8.19 -1.41 17.52
CA ILE A 74 -8.17 -0.34 18.52
C ILE A 74 -8.99 -0.72 19.76
N GLU A 75 -10.23 -1.19 19.57
CA GLU A 75 -11.15 -1.48 20.68
C GLU A 75 -10.74 -2.71 21.49
N THR A 76 -10.10 -3.69 20.84
CA THR A 76 -9.71 -4.95 21.50
C THR A 76 -8.25 -4.98 21.91
N GLY A 77 -7.40 -4.11 21.34
CA GLY A 77 -5.95 -4.17 21.52
C GLY A 77 -5.29 -5.37 20.84
N VAL A 78 -6.02 -6.13 20.01
CA VAL A 78 -5.54 -7.34 19.35
C VAL A 78 -4.85 -7.00 18.04
N LEU A 79 -3.64 -7.54 17.83
CA LEU A 79 -2.88 -7.37 16.60
C LEU A 79 -3.53 -8.15 15.45
N HIS A 80 -3.95 -7.48 14.39
CA HIS A 80 -4.47 -8.14 13.20
C HIS A 80 -3.35 -8.24 12.16
N VAL A 81 -2.95 -9.46 11.80
CA VAL A 81 -1.92 -9.74 10.81
C VAL A 81 -2.61 -10.20 9.53
N LEU A 82 -2.43 -9.43 8.46
CA LEU A 82 -2.96 -9.75 7.13
C LEU A 82 -1.86 -10.42 6.32
N ILE A 83 -2.14 -11.61 5.81
CA ILE A 83 -1.24 -12.41 5.00
C ILE A 83 -1.91 -12.61 3.65
N GLY A 84 -1.17 -12.44 2.57
CA GLY A 84 -1.72 -12.56 1.23
C GLY A 84 -0.67 -12.41 0.15
N THR A 85 -1.14 -12.48 -1.10
CA THR A 85 -0.34 -12.24 -2.29
C THR A 85 -0.08 -10.74 -2.49
N TYR A 86 0.66 -10.39 -3.54
CA TYR A 86 0.83 -9.00 -3.94
C TYR A 86 -0.48 -8.29 -4.30
N ASP A 87 -1.58 -9.03 -4.53
CA ASP A 87 -2.91 -8.44 -4.69
C ASP A 87 -3.39 -7.73 -3.42
N LEU A 88 -2.74 -7.96 -2.27
CA LEU A 88 -2.98 -7.24 -1.02
C LEU A 88 -2.36 -5.84 -0.99
N LEU A 89 -1.36 -5.54 -1.82
CA LEU A 89 -0.64 -4.25 -1.79
C LEU A 89 -1.53 -3.02 -1.96
N PRO A 90 -2.53 -3.01 -2.86
CA PRO A 90 -3.46 -1.90 -2.94
C PRO A 90 -4.16 -1.63 -1.62
N PHE A 91 -4.47 -2.67 -0.83
CA PHE A 91 -5.16 -2.58 0.46
C PHE A 91 -4.36 -1.81 1.52
N CYS A 92 -3.05 -2.03 1.57
CA CYS A 92 -2.14 -1.33 2.49
C CYS A 92 -2.09 0.18 2.22
N ASN A 93 -2.22 0.57 0.95
CA ASN A 93 -2.11 1.94 0.47
C ASN A 93 -3.45 2.69 0.30
N LEU A 94 -4.58 2.10 0.72
CA LEU A 94 -5.92 2.71 0.54
C LEU A 94 -6.16 3.97 1.37
N ASP A 95 -5.47 4.14 2.50
CA ASP A 95 -5.62 5.30 3.39
C ASP A 95 -4.27 5.72 3.97
N GLY A 96 -3.87 6.97 3.73
CA GLY A 96 -2.63 7.54 4.25
C GLY A 96 -2.56 7.62 5.79
N GLN A 97 -3.70 7.52 6.49
CA GLN A 97 -3.71 7.33 7.94
C GLN A 97 -3.26 5.93 8.37
N MET A 98 -3.42 4.96 7.48
CA MET A 98 -3.20 3.57 7.73
C MET A 98 -1.83 3.10 7.27
N ALA A 99 -1.32 3.68 6.18
CA ALA A 99 0.09 3.60 5.79
C ALA A 99 1.05 4.02 6.92
N ARG A 100 0.58 4.80 7.91
CA ARG A 100 1.37 5.21 9.09
C ARG A 100 1.32 4.24 10.27
N ARG A 101 0.35 3.31 10.29
CA ARG A 101 0.08 2.43 11.44
C ARG A 101 0.26 0.95 11.12
N GLY A 102 0.18 0.59 9.84
CA GLY A 102 0.55 -0.73 9.35
C GLY A 102 2.06 -0.86 9.24
N SER A 103 2.54 -2.09 9.38
CA SER A 103 3.90 -2.46 8.99
C SER A 103 3.79 -3.54 7.93
N GLU A 104 4.44 -3.31 6.80
CA GLU A 104 4.46 -4.22 5.67
C GLU A 104 5.73 -5.05 5.75
N PHE A 105 5.58 -6.37 5.72
CA PHE A 105 6.70 -7.30 5.73
C PHE A 105 6.67 -8.08 4.42
N HIS A 106 7.66 -7.84 3.59
CA HIS A 106 7.76 -8.48 2.30
C HIS A 106 8.56 -9.77 2.39
N PHE A 107 7.93 -10.87 2.00
CA PHE A 107 8.57 -12.17 1.86
C PHE A 107 8.87 -12.40 0.38
N ALA A 108 9.97 -11.80 -0.09
CA ALA A 108 10.44 -11.98 -1.46
C ALA A 108 10.80 -13.44 -1.76
N ARG A 109 10.76 -13.82 -3.04
CA ARG A 109 11.32 -15.10 -3.48
C ARG A 109 12.84 -15.02 -3.45
N TYR A 110 13.50 -16.18 -3.47
CA TYR A 110 14.95 -16.23 -3.55
C TYR A 110 15.44 -15.67 -4.89
N HIS A 111 16.45 -14.82 -4.85
CA HIS A 111 17.11 -14.24 -6.02
C HIS A 111 18.42 -14.96 -6.34
N MET A 112 18.73 -15.12 -7.63
CA MET A 112 19.95 -15.81 -8.06
C MET A 112 21.17 -14.88 -8.03
N GLU A 113 20.93 -13.58 -7.99
CA GLU A 113 21.93 -12.53 -7.88
C GLU A 113 22.45 -12.34 -6.44
N ASP A 114 21.74 -12.86 -5.44
CA ASP A 114 22.15 -12.83 -4.03
C ASP A 114 22.66 -14.21 -3.59
N GLU A 115 23.95 -14.27 -3.22
CA GLU A 115 24.58 -15.52 -2.76
C GLU A 115 23.96 -16.03 -1.44
N ASN A 116 23.46 -15.14 -0.58
CA ASN A 116 22.79 -15.54 0.66
C ASN A 116 21.49 -16.28 0.33
N ASP A 117 20.72 -15.76 -0.62
CA ASP A 117 19.50 -16.41 -1.11
C ASP A 117 19.81 -17.74 -1.79
N CYS A 118 20.87 -17.80 -2.60
CA CYS A 118 21.32 -19.05 -3.21
C CYS A 118 21.70 -20.09 -2.15
N GLN A 119 22.37 -19.68 -1.06
CA GLN A 119 22.68 -20.57 0.06
C GLN A 119 21.41 -20.99 0.82
N ALA A 120 20.51 -20.06 1.14
CA ALA A 120 19.27 -20.37 1.85
C ALA A 120 18.36 -21.30 1.02
N PHE A 121 18.25 -21.07 -0.30
CA PHE A 121 17.52 -21.94 -1.21
C PHE A 121 18.10 -23.36 -1.23
N ARG A 122 19.42 -23.52 -1.37
CA ARG A 122 20.08 -24.84 -1.31
C ARG A 122 19.80 -25.56 0.01
N ASN A 123 19.85 -24.85 1.14
CA ASN A 123 19.55 -25.40 2.46
C ASN A 123 18.08 -25.84 2.59
N ALA A 124 17.15 -25.00 2.13
CA ALA A 124 15.73 -25.30 2.13
C ALA A 124 15.42 -26.51 1.21
N PHE A 125 16.00 -26.53 0.02
CA PHE A 125 15.87 -27.64 -0.92
C PHE A 125 16.42 -28.94 -0.33
N SER A 126 17.61 -28.93 0.25
CA SER A 126 18.19 -30.09 0.95
C SER A 126 17.27 -30.59 2.07
N SER A 127 16.69 -29.67 2.84
CA SER A 127 15.77 -30.00 3.93
C SER A 127 14.49 -30.65 3.42
N LEU A 128 13.94 -30.18 2.29
CA LEU A 128 12.79 -30.81 1.65
C LEU A 128 13.11 -32.22 1.15
N LEU A 129 14.27 -32.41 0.50
CA LEU A 129 14.68 -33.72 0.01
C LEU A 129 14.78 -34.73 1.15
N LYS A 130 15.32 -34.33 2.31
CA LYS A 130 15.48 -35.22 3.49
C LYS A 130 14.16 -35.70 4.09
N GLN A 131 13.05 -35.03 3.79
CA GLN A 131 11.72 -35.41 4.26
C GLN A 131 11.03 -36.42 3.31
N ILE A 132 11.62 -36.73 2.17
CA ILE A 132 11.04 -37.66 1.19
C ILE A 132 11.22 -39.09 1.70
N PRO A 133 10.13 -39.88 1.84
CA PRO A 133 10.18 -41.24 2.40
C PRO A 133 10.56 -42.29 1.35
N LEU A 134 11.46 -41.96 0.42
CA LEU A 134 11.98 -42.86 -0.62
C LEU A 134 13.50 -42.70 -0.69
N GLN A 135 14.18 -43.60 -1.39
CA GLN A 135 15.58 -43.35 -1.74
C GLN A 135 15.68 -42.13 -2.65
N VAL A 136 16.64 -41.24 -2.39
CA VAL A 136 16.88 -40.02 -3.17
C VAL A 136 18.38 -39.82 -3.31
N ASP A 137 18.86 -39.61 -4.54
CA ASP A 137 20.23 -39.16 -4.78
C ASP A 137 20.38 -37.67 -4.42
N HIS A 138 20.58 -37.40 -3.14
CA HIS A 138 20.68 -36.04 -2.61
C HIS A 138 21.81 -35.23 -3.24
N ASP A 139 22.99 -35.82 -3.42
CA ASP A 139 24.18 -35.10 -3.85
C ASP A 139 24.03 -34.64 -5.31
N THR A 140 23.55 -35.52 -6.19
CA THR A 140 23.32 -35.17 -7.60
C THR A 140 22.23 -34.11 -7.75
N LEU A 141 21.15 -34.20 -6.97
CA LEU A 141 20.07 -33.21 -7.02
C LEU A 141 20.52 -31.84 -6.49
N ILE A 142 21.28 -31.81 -5.40
CA ILE A 142 21.84 -30.56 -4.84
C ILE A 142 22.88 -29.96 -5.77
N GLN A 143 23.71 -30.77 -6.44
CA GLN A 143 24.61 -30.26 -7.46
C GLN A 143 23.86 -29.55 -8.59
N ARG A 144 22.64 -29.98 -8.92
CA ARG A 144 21.81 -29.38 -9.97
C ARG A 144 20.73 -28.41 -9.44
N TRP A 145 20.95 -27.81 -8.27
CA TRP A 145 19.96 -26.97 -7.59
C TRP A 145 19.39 -25.83 -8.46
N TRP A 146 20.16 -25.26 -9.39
CA TRP A 146 19.72 -24.19 -10.30
C TRP A 146 18.52 -24.58 -11.16
N TYR A 147 18.41 -25.86 -11.53
CA TYR A 147 17.27 -26.38 -12.29
C TYR A 147 15.98 -26.30 -11.47
N PHE A 148 16.08 -26.63 -10.17
CA PHE A 148 14.98 -26.55 -9.24
C PHE A 148 14.65 -25.12 -8.85
N PHE A 149 15.66 -24.26 -8.77
CA PHE A 149 15.50 -22.83 -8.58
C PHE A 149 14.68 -22.22 -9.73
N GLU A 150 15.13 -22.39 -10.98
CA GLU A 150 14.42 -21.84 -12.15
C GLU A 150 13.02 -22.45 -12.31
N GLY A 151 12.88 -23.77 -12.15
CA GLY A 151 11.58 -24.45 -12.24
C GLY A 151 10.58 -24.03 -11.16
N SER A 152 11.06 -23.51 -10.02
CA SER A 152 10.24 -22.97 -8.94
C SER A 152 10.19 -21.44 -8.91
N ILE A 153 10.89 -20.77 -9.83
CA ILE A 153 10.98 -19.30 -9.92
C ILE A 153 11.61 -18.70 -8.63
N GLY A 154 12.40 -19.48 -7.89
CA GLY A 154 12.93 -19.08 -6.57
C GLY A 154 11.88 -19.15 -5.45
N CYS A 155 10.66 -19.64 -5.70
CA CYS A 155 9.63 -19.81 -4.68
C CYS A 155 9.66 -21.24 -4.10
N ILE A 156 10.14 -21.38 -2.87
CA ILE A 156 10.28 -22.71 -2.23
C ILE A 156 8.95 -23.47 -2.09
N GLY A 157 7.82 -22.75 -1.96
CA GLY A 157 6.49 -23.34 -1.95
C GLY A 157 6.13 -24.05 -3.26
N ILE A 158 6.52 -23.46 -4.40
CA ILE A 158 6.33 -24.07 -5.73
C ILE A 158 7.20 -25.32 -5.86
N LEU A 159 8.45 -25.25 -5.39
CA LEU A 159 9.35 -26.42 -5.38
C LEU A 159 8.78 -27.56 -4.53
N LYS A 160 8.29 -27.26 -3.33
CA LYS A 160 7.64 -28.25 -2.47
C LYS A 160 6.49 -28.95 -3.19
N GLN A 161 5.60 -28.19 -3.83
CA GLN A 161 4.50 -28.78 -4.59
C GLN A 161 4.98 -29.65 -5.75
N TRP A 162 6.06 -29.23 -6.44
CA TRP A 162 6.67 -30.03 -7.50
C TRP A 162 7.24 -31.34 -6.96
N LEU A 163 7.96 -31.32 -5.84
CA LEU A 163 8.48 -32.53 -5.19
C LEU A 163 7.33 -33.45 -4.76
N VAL A 164 6.24 -32.91 -4.21
CA VAL A 164 5.05 -33.71 -3.84
C VAL A 164 4.41 -34.37 -5.07
N ARG A 165 4.28 -33.65 -6.20
CA ARG A 165 3.79 -34.25 -7.46
C ARG A 165 4.70 -35.37 -7.94
N SER A 166 6.01 -35.19 -7.82
CA SER A 166 7.02 -36.16 -8.23
C SER A 166 7.00 -37.41 -7.35
N LEU A 167 6.89 -37.22 -6.04
CA LEU A 167 6.72 -38.29 -5.06
C LEU A 167 5.45 -39.08 -5.33
N TYR A 168 4.33 -38.41 -5.61
CA TYR A 168 3.07 -39.06 -5.95
C TYR A 168 3.22 -39.97 -7.18
N ARG A 169 3.98 -39.55 -8.20
CA ARG A 169 4.27 -40.40 -9.38
C ARG A 169 5.09 -41.62 -9.00
N ALA A 170 6.20 -41.43 -8.27
CA ALA A 170 7.06 -42.52 -7.84
C ALA A 170 6.28 -43.58 -7.04
N LEU A 171 5.43 -43.14 -6.10
CA LEU A 171 4.59 -44.03 -5.31
C LEU A 171 3.54 -44.78 -6.15
N ARG A 172 2.96 -44.12 -7.16
CA ARG A 172 2.02 -44.77 -8.09
C ARG A 172 2.67 -45.82 -8.98
N GLU A 173 3.95 -45.65 -9.26
CA GLU A 173 4.77 -46.62 -10.01
C GLU A 173 5.40 -47.67 -9.08
N GLU A 174 5.05 -47.66 -7.79
CA GLU A 174 5.62 -48.53 -6.74
C GLU A 174 7.15 -48.47 -6.70
N SER A 175 7.72 -47.33 -7.11
CA SER A 175 9.17 -47.13 -7.17
C SER A 175 9.73 -46.91 -5.76
N PRO A 176 10.81 -47.62 -5.36
CA PRO A 176 11.47 -47.41 -4.08
C PRO A 176 12.33 -46.13 -4.05
N GLU A 177 12.51 -45.47 -5.20
CA GLU A 177 13.39 -44.31 -5.37
C GLU A 177 12.67 -43.16 -6.09
N LEU A 178 12.93 -41.92 -5.66
CA LEU A 178 12.56 -40.74 -6.41
C LEU A 178 13.59 -40.44 -7.51
N THR A 179 13.40 -41.08 -8.66
CA THR A 179 14.28 -40.88 -9.82
C THR A 179 14.12 -39.50 -10.47
N ARG A 180 15.13 -39.13 -11.27
CA ARG A 180 15.12 -37.94 -12.13
C ARG A 180 13.92 -37.90 -13.08
N ALA A 181 13.49 -39.04 -13.63
CA ALA A 181 12.37 -39.10 -14.56
C ALA A 181 11.06 -38.63 -13.89
N HIS A 182 10.82 -39.02 -12.63
CA HIS A 182 9.65 -38.58 -11.88
C HIS A 182 9.62 -37.06 -11.68
N LEU A 183 10.80 -36.46 -11.44
CA LEU A 183 10.96 -35.01 -11.28
C LEU A 183 10.68 -34.28 -12.59
N GLU A 184 11.30 -34.70 -13.70
CA GLU A 184 11.13 -34.07 -15.02
C GLU A 184 9.69 -34.17 -15.54
N GLN A 185 9.02 -35.30 -15.30
CA GLN A 185 7.60 -35.46 -15.68
C GLN A 185 6.62 -34.66 -14.81
N SER A 186 7.08 -34.11 -13.69
CA SER A 186 6.25 -33.36 -12.74
C SER A 186 6.42 -31.84 -12.84
N VAL A 187 7.25 -31.41 -13.79
CA VAL A 187 7.43 -30.00 -14.16
C VAL A 187 6.10 -29.43 -14.64
N LEU A 188 5.86 -28.16 -14.32
CA LEU A 188 4.66 -27.46 -14.78
C LEU A 188 4.79 -27.14 -16.27
N PRO A 189 3.69 -27.18 -17.05
CA PRO A 189 3.71 -26.73 -18.43
C PRO A 189 4.21 -25.28 -18.55
N ASP A 190 4.97 -25.00 -19.60
CA ASP A 190 5.65 -23.71 -19.83
C ASP A 190 4.69 -22.51 -19.69
N ALA A 191 3.49 -22.60 -20.26
CA ALA A 191 2.48 -21.53 -20.17
C ALA A 191 2.10 -21.17 -18.72
N LYS A 192 2.00 -22.16 -17.82
CA LYS A 192 1.71 -21.91 -16.39
C LYS A 192 2.92 -21.30 -15.70
N TRP A 193 4.11 -21.81 -16.01
CA TRP A 193 5.36 -21.30 -15.46
C TRP A 193 5.62 -19.84 -15.87
N GLU A 194 5.44 -19.51 -17.14
CA GLU A 194 5.58 -18.15 -17.67
C GLU A 194 4.61 -17.18 -16.98
N ARG A 195 3.35 -17.61 -16.78
CA ARG A 195 2.35 -16.81 -16.09
C ARG A 195 2.76 -16.53 -14.64
N MET A 196 3.13 -17.56 -13.87
CA MET A 196 3.59 -17.39 -12.50
C MET A 196 4.84 -16.49 -12.42
N ARG A 197 5.76 -16.62 -13.38
CA ARG A 197 6.97 -15.79 -13.45
C ARG A 197 6.64 -14.33 -13.77
N ALA A 198 5.65 -14.07 -14.62
CA ALA A 198 5.17 -12.72 -14.90
C ALA A 198 4.49 -12.12 -13.66
N ASP A 199 3.60 -12.87 -13.01
CA ASP A 199 2.86 -12.41 -11.83
C ASP A 199 3.82 -12.09 -10.66
N ALA A 200 4.81 -12.95 -10.39
CA ALA A 200 5.83 -12.71 -9.36
C ALA A 200 6.63 -11.42 -9.62
N ARG A 201 7.10 -11.21 -10.85
CA ARG A 201 7.86 -10.00 -11.21
C ARG A 201 7.02 -8.73 -11.15
N SER A 202 5.76 -8.80 -11.58
CA SER A 202 4.85 -7.66 -11.51
C SER A 202 4.61 -7.23 -10.07
N GLY A 203 4.32 -8.20 -9.19
CA GLY A 203 4.09 -7.92 -7.77
C GLY A 203 5.33 -7.41 -7.04
N GLU A 204 6.52 -7.95 -7.34
CA GLU A 204 7.79 -7.44 -6.82
C GLU A 204 8.05 -5.99 -7.25
N ALA A 205 7.81 -5.66 -8.52
CA ALA A 205 7.98 -4.31 -9.02
C ALA A 205 6.97 -3.32 -8.38
N GLU A 206 5.73 -3.75 -8.18
CA GLU A 206 4.71 -2.95 -7.50
C GLU A 206 5.08 -2.71 -6.03
N PHE A 207 5.58 -3.73 -5.33
CA PHE A 207 6.08 -3.59 -3.96
C PHE A 207 7.24 -2.61 -3.88
N GLN A 208 8.27 -2.76 -4.73
CA GLN A 208 9.43 -1.87 -4.75
C GLN A 208 9.06 -0.41 -5.03
N TYR A 209 8.07 -0.19 -5.90
CA TYR A 209 7.53 1.14 -6.16
C TYR A 209 6.81 1.71 -4.93
N ALA A 210 5.98 0.91 -4.26
CA ALA A 210 5.23 1.31 -3.07
C ALA A 210 6.12 1.57 -1.85
N ASP A 211 7.15 0.74 -1.63
CA ASP A 211 8.13 0.85 -0.52
C ASP A 211 9.06 2.06 -0.67
N GLY A 212 9.02 2.75 -1.82
CA GLY A 212 9.76 3.98 -2.02
C GLY A 212 11.27 3.77 -2.22
N GLN A 213 11.70 2.56 -2.60
CA GLN A 213 13.09 2.32 -3.04
C GLN A 213 13.47 3.11 -4.30
N ASN A 214 12.47 3.70 -4.97
CA ASN A 214 12.63 4.63 -6.08
C ASN A 214 11.97 6.01 -5.77
N SER A 215 11.98 6.43 -4.50
CA SER A 215 11.22 7.61 -4.05
C SER A 215 11.98 8.93 -4.19
N TYR A 216 11.19 9.99 -4.43
CA TYR A 216 11.56 11.40 -4.26
C TYR A 216 12.23 11.69 -2.90
N LEU A 217 11.96 10.90 -1.85
CA LEU A 217 12.62 11.03 -0.55
C LEU A 217 14.09 10.59 -0.60
N SER A 218 14.43 9.55 -1.37
CA SER A 218 15.82 9.17 -1.61
C SER A 218 16.57 10.23 -2.42
N GLU A 219 15.89 10.86 -3.38
CA GLU A 219 16.44 12.01 -4.12
C GLU A 219 16.64 13.22 -3.19
N LEU A 220 15.67 13.53 -2.32
CA LEU A 220 15.79 14.58 -1.30
C LEU A 220 16.89 14.30 -0.27
N ALA A 221 17.08 13.05 0.13
CA ALA A 221 18.17 12.65 1.03
C ALA A 221 19.56 12.86 0.38
N ASN A 222 19.63 12.76 -0.94
CA ASN A 222 20.83 13.01 -1.73
C ASN A 222 20.97 14.48 -2.19
N MET A 223 20.01 15.35 -1.88
CA MET A 223 20.15 16.78 -2.15
C MET A 223 21.18 17.38 -1.18
N PRO A 224 22.13 18.19 -1.68
CA PRO A 224 23.07 18.87 -0.79
C PRO A 224 22.28 19.74 0.18
N THR A 225 22.41 19.46 1.47
CA THR A 225 21.86 20.31 2.54
C THR A 225 22.27 21.74 2.26
N PHE A 226 21.28 22.63 2.13
CA PHE A 226 21.52 24.07 2.09
C PHE A 226 22.17 24.44 3.42
N THR A 227 23.50 24.55 3.44
CA THR A 227 24.21 25.10 4.58
C THR A 227 23.79 26.56 4.67
N SER A 228 22.92 26.85 5.64
CA SER A 228 22.82 28.21 6.16
C SER A 228 24.24 28.67 6.43
N LYS A 229 24.71 29.66 5.67
CA LYS A 229 25.98 30.34 5.97
C LYS A 229 25.84 30.85 7.40
N GLN A 230 26.47 30.17 8.35
CA GLN A 230 26.71 30.78 9.65
C GLN A 230 27.52 32.06 9.39
N PRO A 231 27.16 33.21 9.98
CA PRO A 231 28.01 34.38 9.95
C PRO A 231 29.35 34.03 10.60
N ASP A 232 30.44 34.49 9.99
CA ASP A 232 31.81 34.21 10.43
C ASP A 232 31.99 34.49 11.94
N PRO A 233 32.72 33.64 12.67
CA PRO A 233 33.02 33.89 14.07
C PRO A 233 33.92 35.13 14.20
N ALA A 234 33.48 36.08 15.04
CA ALA A 234 34.25 37.27 15.36
C ALA A 234 35.61 36.91 15.99
N PRO A 235 36.69 37.67 15.71
CA PRO A 235 38.02 37.38 16.21
C PRO A 235 38.13 37.52 17.74
N PRO A 236 39.08 36.80 18.37
CA PRO A 236 39.15 36.64 19.81
C PRO A 236 39.53 37.95 20.52
N SER A 237 38.69 38.37 21.46
CA SER A 237 38.99 39.46 22.39
C SER A 237 39.74 38.88 23.61
N THR A 238 40.90 39.44 23.89
CA THR A 238 41.69 39.22 25.11
C THR A 238 40.89 39.62 26.37
N PRO A 239 41.06 38.91 27.50
CA PRO A 239 40.30 39.19 28.71
C PRO A 239 40.86 40.41 29.45
N PRO A 240 40.03 41.37 29.89
CA PRO A 240 40.45 42.33 30.90
C PRO A 240 40.26 41.76 32.31
N THR A 241 41.23 42.10 33.15
CA THR A 241 41.35 41.87 34.58
C THR A 241 40.16 42.37 35.40
N ALA A 242 39.99 41.71 36.55
CA ALA A 242 38.94 41.93 37.53
C ALA A 242 38.84 43.37 38.05
N ASP A 243 37.61 43.87 38.15
CA ASP A 243 37.25 44.89 39.13
C ASP A 243 35.76 44.80 39.53
N GLN A 244 35.48 45.36 40.71
CA GLN A 244 34.49 44.93 41.69
C GLN A 244 33.01 45.38 41.48
N LYS A 245 32.11 44.63 42.15
CA LYS A 245 30.78 45.01 42.72
C LYS A 245 29.66 45.36 41.70
N THR A 246 28.50 44.70 41.70
CA THR A 246 27.48 44.71 42.76
C THR A 246 26.42 43.64 42.47
N ARG A 247 25.90 42.97 43.52
CA ARG A 247 24.79 42.01 43.43
C ARG A 247 23.48 42.72 43.04
N LYS A 248 22.78 42.22 42.01
CA LYS A 248 21.35 42.50 41.78
C LYS A 248 20.50 41.29 42.23
N PRO A 249 19.32 41.53 42.84
CA PRO A 249 18.54 40.50 43.51
C PRO A 249 17.82 39.56 42.53
N LYS A 250 17.55 38.33 42.97
CA LYS A 250 16.76 37.32 42.25
C LYS A 250 15.32 37.83 42.04
N GLY A 251 14.91 37.99 40.78
CA GLY A 251 13.51 38.22 40.42
C GLY A 251 12.68 36.94 40.51
N HIS A 252 11.44 37.10 40.95
CA HIS A 252 10.42 36.05 41.09
C HIS A 252 10.11 35.39 39.73
N ILE A 253 9.83 34.08 39.74
CA ILE A 253 9.33 33.31 38.59
C ILE A 253 7.92 33.82 38.28
N GLY A 254 7.67 34.39 37.09
CA GLY A 254 6.32 34.68 36.62
C GLY A 254 6.07 35.89 35.71
N GLU A 255 7.03 36.78 35.43
CA GLU A 255 6.79 37.93 34.54
C GLU A 255 7.87 38.07 33.44
N PRO A 256 7.47 38.24 32.16
CA PRO A 256 8.41 38.39 31.06
C PRO A 256 8.97 39.81 30.95
N SER A 257 10.26 39.91 30.59
CA SER A 257 10.96 41.16 30.34
C SER A 257 10.35 41.96 29.17
N PRO A 258 10.36 43.30 29.19
CA PRO A 258 9.79 44.11 28.12
C PRO A 258 10.66 43.97 26.86
N TYR A 259 10.15 43.27 25.85
CA TYR A 259 10.66 43.26 24.49
C TYR A 259 9.63 43.91 23.55
N ARG A 260 10.11 44.62 22.55
CA ARG A 260 9.28 45.34 21.58
C ARG A 260 9.01 44.41 20.40
N ASP A 261 7.78 43.93 20.27
CA ASP A 261 7.38 43.12 19.12
C ASP A 261 7.43 43.95 17.82
N GLN A 262 7.99 43.36 16.76
CA GLN A 262 7.86 43.92 15.42
C GLN A 262 6.45 43.68 14.92
N VAL A 263 5.69 44.76 14.73
CA VAL A 263 4.37 44.75 14.11
C VAL A 263 4.54 44.91 12.59
N GLY A 264 4.23 43.85 11.85
CA GLY A 264 4.22 43.83 10.38
C GLY A 264 4.04 42.40 9.88
N THR A 265 2.93 42.12 9.18
CA THR A 265 2.67 40.81 8.56
C THR A 265 3.69 40.54 7.45
N VAL A 266 4.67 39.69 7.71
CA VAL A 266 5.47 39.05 6.67
C VAL A 266 4.63 37.90 6.13
N GLN A 267 4.03 38.09 4.95
CA GLN A 267 3.46 36.99 4.18
C GLN A 267 4.62 36.09 3.72
N GLN A 268 4.70 34.89 4.28
CA GLN A 268 5.44 33.81 3.65
C GLN A 268 4.60 33.31 2.47
N GLU A 269 5.10 33.50 1.26
CA GLU A 269 4.54 32.91 0.04
C GLU A 269 4.69 31.38 0.11
N GLY A 270 3.62 30.69 0.50
CA GLY A 270 3.49 29.25 0.30
C GLY A 270 3.21 28.97 -1.18
N GLU A 271 3.89 27.96 -1.75
CA GLU A 271 3.58 27.44 -3.09
C GLU A 271 2.08 27.19 -3.23
N ALA A 272 1.45 27.87 -4.20
CA ALA A 272 0.02 27.76 -4.44
C ALA A 272 -0.34 26.33 -4.87
N THR A 273 -0.93 25.55 -3.97
CA THR A 273 -1.51 24.21 -4.23
C THR A 273 -2.72 24.25 -5.17
N HIS A 274 -3.06 25.45 -5.66
CA HIS A 274 -4.35 25.76 -6.22
C HIS A 274 -4.18 26.80 -7.34
N CYS A 275 -4.83 26.59 -8.50
CA CYS A 275 -4.79 27.59 -9.57
C CYS A 275 -5.43 28.91 -9.07
N SER A 276 -4.81 30.04 -9.42
CA SER A 276 -5.26 31.39 -9.08
C SER A 276 -6.56 31.81 -9.78
N PHE A 277 -7.11 30.97 -10.67
CA PHE A 277 -8.37 31.21 -11.35
C PHE A 277 -9.47 30.27 -10.84
N SER A 278 -10.39 30.82 -10.05
CA SER A 278 -11.66 30.22 -9.68
C SER A 278 -12.72 31.30 -9.74
N GLY A 279 -13.79 31.11 -10.52
CA GLY A 279 -14.78 32.16 -10.70
C GLY A 279 -15.75 31.91 -11.85
N PRO A 280 -16.70 32.84 -12.05
CA PRO A 280 -17.64 32.79 -13.17
C PRO A 280 -16.91 32.99 -14.50
N ILE A 281 -17.27 32.19 -15.49
CA ILE A 281 -16.82 32.34 -16.87
C ILE A 281 -17.93 32.96 -17.72
N LYS A 282 -17.55 33.64 -18.81
CA LYS A 282 -18.48 34.25 -19.78
C LYS A 282 -19.11 33.19 -20.70
N LEU A 283 -19.77 32.20 -20.11
CA LEU A 283 -20.52 31.16 -20.81
C LEU A 283 -22.00 31.26 -20.43
N GLU A 284 -22.86 31.43 -21.43
CA GLU A 284 -24.31 31.53 -21.23
C GLU A 284 -24.89 30.23 -20.65
N ALA A 285 -25.73 30.36 -19.62
CA ALA A 285 -26.35 29.23 -18.94
C ALA A 285 -27.17 28.32 -19.88
N ALA A 286 -27.80 28.88 -20.91
CA ALA A 286 -28.57 28.13 -21.90
C ALA A 286 -27.68 27.14 -22.68
N ARG A 287 -26.56 27.63 -23.23
CA ARG A 287 -25.59 26.80 -23.98
C ARG A 287 -24.95 25.72 -23.12
N TRP A 288 -24.75 26.00 -21.83
CA TRP A 288 -24.26 25.01 -20.86
C TRP A 288 -25.26 23.87 -20.65
N LEU A 289 -26.53 24.20 -20.39
CA LEU A 289 -27.58 23.20 -20.13
C LEU A 289 -27.89 22.32 -21.35
N GLU A 290 -27.81 22.87 -22.56
CA GLU A 290 -28.03 22.12 -23.81
C GLU A 290 -26.95 21.08 -24.09
N SER A 291 -25.69 21.36 -23.76
CA SER A 291 -24.56 20.49 -24.11
C SER A 291 -24.42 19.22 -23.26
N LYS A 292 -24.99 19.20 -22.04
CA LYS A 292 -24.76 18.18 -20.99
C LYS A 292 -23.29 17.94 -20.61
N VAL A 293 -22.34 18.72 -21.13
CA VAL A 293 -20.89 18.58 -20.86
C VAL A 293 -20.51 19.44 -19.66
N GLN A 294 -19.98 18.81 -18.61
CA GLN A 294 -19.62 19.47 -17.35
C GLN A 294 -18.12 19.83 -17.24
N GLU A 295 -17.35 19.52 -18.27
CA GLU A 295 -15.89 19.65 -18.28
C GLU A 295 -15.46 20.96 -18.95
N VAL A 296 -14.66 21.75 -18.24
CA VAL A 296 -14.20 23.08 -18.66
C VAL A 296 -12.69 23.17 -18.52
N GLN A 297 -12.03 23.70 -19.54
CA GLN A 297 -10.60 24.02 -19.52
C GLN A 297 -10.40 25.41 -18.93
N CYS A 298 -9.64 25.50 -17.84
CA CYS A 298 -9.22 26.77 -17.24
C CYS A 298 -8.35 27.56 -18.22
N SER A 299 -8.67 28.82 -18.47
CA SER A 299 -7.88 29.68 -19.38
C SER A 299 -6.53 30.11 -18.78
N THR A 300 -6.41 30.13 -17.44
CA THR A 300 -5.16 30.53 -16.76
C THR A 300 -4.13 29.41 -16.67
N CYS A 301 -4.53 28.18 -16.35
CA CYS A 301 -3.58 27.05 -16.20
C CYS A 301 -3.76 25.92 -17.21
N GLY A 302 -4.82 25.95 -18.03
CA GLY A 302 -5.10 24.93 -19.03
C GLY A 302 -5.52 23.57 -18.48
N SER A 303 -5.75 23.42 -17.17
CA SER A 303 -6.30 22.21 -16.56
C SER A 303 -7.77 22.02 -16.94
N VAL A 304 -8.24 20.76 -16.96
CA VAL A 304 -9.68 20.47 -17.13
C VAL A 304 -10.28 20.18 -15.76
N SER A 305 -11.34 20.90 -15.43
CA SER A 305 -12.05 20.76 -14.17
C SER A 305 -13.56 20.76 -14.41
N LYS A 306 -14.32 20.31 -13.41
CA LYS A 306 -15.78 20.35 -13.47
C LYS A 306 -16.26 21.77 -13.14
N ALA A 307 -17.09 22.35 -14.00
CA ALA A 307 -17.81 23.58 -13.69
C ALA A 307 -19.25 23.28 -13.26
N LYS A 308 -19.85 24.22 -12.54
CA LYS A 308 -21.24 24.13 -12.07
C LYS A 308 -21.98 25.41 -12.44
N LEU A 309 -23.26 25.28 -12.73
CA LEU A 309 -24.15 26.44 -12.86
C LEU A 309 -24.47 26.97 -11.46
N LYS A 310 -24.16 28.23 -11.20
CA LYS A 310 -24.53 28.93 -9.97
C LYS A 310 -25.32 30.18 -10.37
N GLU A 311 -26.59 30.22 -9.95
CA GLU A 311 -27.57 31.24 -10.31
C GLU A 311 -27.79 31.34 -11.83
N GLN A 312 -26.99 32.14 -12.53
CA GLN A 312 -27.07 32.35 -13.98
C GLN A 312 -25.71 32.30 -14.68
N SER A 313 -24.64 31.98 -13.93
CA SER A 313 -23.26 31.96 -14.43
C SER A 313 -22.65 30.58 -14.23
N VAL A 314 -21.85 30.14 -15.21
CA VAL A 314 -21.06 28.90 -15.10
C VAL A 314 -19.80 29.21 -14.32
N VAL A 315 -19.54 28.48 -13.23
CA VAL A 315 -18.43 28.74 -12.31
C VAL A 315 -17.45 27.56 -12.31
N ILE A 316 -16.18 27.87 -12.55
CA ILE A 316 -15.08 26.90 -12.40
C ILE A 316 -14.77 26.76 -10.91
N SER A 317 -14.87 25.53 -10.40
CA SER A 317 -14.51 25.23 -9.02
C SER A 317 -13.00 25.33 -8.81
N PRO A 318 -12.55 25.52 -7.56
CA PRO A 318 -11.15 25.40 -7.24
C PRO A 318 -10.56 24.07 -7.77
N HIS A 319 -9.59 24.15 -8.70
CA HIS A 319 -8.79 23.04 -9.23
C HIS A 319 -7.26 23.25 -9.08
N PRO A 320 -6.46 22.16 -9.00
CA PRO A 320 -5.01 22.24 -9.00
C PRO A 320 -4.45 22.70 -10.36
N PRO A 321 -3.30 23.41 -10.39
CA PRO A 321 -2.67 23.82 -11.64
C PRO A 321 -2.16 22.60 -12.43
N ARG A 322 -2.12 22.73 -13.75
CA ARG A 322 -1.76 21.63 -14.65
C ARG A 322 -0.27 21.31 -14.60
N LYS A 323 0.07 20.04 -14.31
CA LYS A 323 1.46 19.60 -14.10
C LYS A 323 2.24 19.15 -15.35
N SER A 324 1.61 18.71 -16.45
CA SER A 324 2.15 18.63 -17.84
C SER A 324 1.30 17.74 -18.80
N ARG A 325 1.51 17.90 -20.13
CA ARG A 325 0.91 17.29 -21.36
C ARG A 325 -0.41 17.87 -21.91
N PRO A 326 -0.54 18.11 -23.26
CA PRO A 326 -1.75 18.60 -23.96
C PRO A 326 -2.98 17.69 -23.72
N VAL A 327 -4.14 18.25 -23.36
CA VAL A 327 -5.39 17.50 -23.21
C VAL A 327 -5.91 17.19 -24.60
N ARG A 328 -5.70 15.94 -25.05
CA ARG A 328 -6.08 15.52 -26.40
C ARG A 328 -7.44 14.79 -26.46
N ASN A 329 -7.93 14.24 -25.35
CA ASN A 329 -8.98 13.20 -25.41
C ASN A 329 -10.21 13.46 -24.52
N VAL A 330 -10.65 14.70 -24.34
CA VAL A 330 -11.87 15.03 -23.55
C VAL A 330 -12.68 16.11 -24.26
N THR A 331 -13.99 15.87 -24.41
CA THR A 331 -14.96 16.88 -24.89
C THR A 331 -15.14 17.93 -23.80
N ARG A 332 -14.79 19.18 -24.07
CA ARG A 332 -14.72 20.21 -23.03
C ARG A 332 -14.98 21.60 -23.57
N TRP A 333 -15.41 22.49 -22.68
CA TRP A 333 -15.48 23.92 -22.98
C TRP A 333 -14.09 24.56 -22.88
N MET A 334 -13.72 25.38 -23.86
CA MET A 334 -12.44 26.10 -23.93
C MET A 334 -12.70 27.53 -24.39
N GLU A 335 -12.01 28.49 -23.79
CA GLU A 335 -12.00 29.90 -24.22
C GLU A 335 -11.12 30.06 -25.47
N GLN A 336 -11.71 30.57 -26.56
CA GLN A 336 -11.03 30.94 -27.81
C GLN A 336 -11.45 32.37 -28.18
N GLU A 337 -10.49 33.26 -28.40
CA GLU A 337 -10.73 34.64 -28.86
C GLU A 337 -11.79 35.43 -28.04
N SER A 338 -11.91 35.13 -26.75
CA SER A 338 -12.86 35.69 -25.76
C SER A 338 -14.27 35.07 -25.73
N ASP A 339 -14.52 34.00 -26.50
CA ASP A 339 -15.75 33.21 -26.47
C ASP A 339 -15.50 31.77 -26.00
N TRP A 340 -16.50 31.16 -25.36
CA TRP A 340 -16.43 29.78 -24.90
C TRP A 340 -17.01 28.82 -25.94
N VAL A 341 -16.16 27.90 -26.42
CA VAL A 341 -16.50 26.93 -27.48
C VAL A 341 -16.40 25.51 -26.96
N LEU A 342 -17.32 24.65 -27.39
CA LEU A 342 -17.30 23.22 -27.08
C LEU A 342 -16.34 22.51 -28.05
N VAL A 343 -15.22 22.01 -27.53
CA VAL A 343 -14.24 21.22 -28.27
C VAL A 343 -14.57 19.74 -28.07
N GLN A 344 -14.93 19.03 -29.14
CA GLN A 344 -15.22 17.60 -29.09
C GLN A 344 -13.93 16.76 -29.13
N LYS A 345 -13.97 15.58 -28.50
CA LYS A 345 -12.91 14.57 -28.61
C LYS A 345 -12.66 14.24 -30.08
N LYS A 346 -11.39 14.31 -30.54
CA LYS A 346 -10.99 13.73 -31.83
C LYS A 346 -11.01 12.20 -31.68
N GLU A 347 -11.75 11.51 -32.53
CA GLU A 347 -11.77 10.03 -32.56
C GLU A 347 -10.39 9.43 -32.84
#